data_AF-A0A3L7JED1-F1
#
_entry.id   AF-A0A3L7JED1-F1
#
_cell.length_a   1.000
_cell.length_b   1.000
_cell.length_c   1.000
_cell.angle_alpha   90.00
_cell.angle_beta   90.00
_cell.angle_gamma   90.00
#
_symmetry.space_group_name_H-M   'P 1'
#
loop_
_entity.id
_entity.type
_entity.pdbx_description
1 polymer ?
#
loop_
_entity_poly.entity_id
_entity_poly.type
_entity_poly.pdbx_seq_one_letter_code
_entity_poly.pdbx_strand_id
1 'polypeptide(L)'
;MRATIFALATLVSVEGAGAATVLASVHGNDLHPHCTIEDPTCLAYVTGVADALEMVAPHLTNICRPSTSTMAQVFDITMSWLADNPAERHRPAAALIGLALAEAWTCHQ
;
A
#
# COMPACT_ATOMS: atom_id res chain seq x y z
N MET A 1 -43.26 -44.10 -31.83
CA MET A 1 -42.04 -43.62 -32.53
C MET A 1 -41.34 -42.63 -31.62
N ARG A 2 -40.02 -42.72 -31.53
CA ARG A 2 -39.16 -42.22 -30.45
C ARG A 2 -39.02 -40.68 -30.48
N ALA A 3 -39.21 -40.03 -29.32
CA ALA A 3 -38.84 -38.64 -29.10
C ALA A 3 -37.33 -38.56 -28.82
N THR A 4 -36.57 -37.95 -29.73
CA THR A 4 -35.15 -37.68 -29.55
C THR A 4 -34.97 -36.37 -28.81
N ILE A 5 -34.57 -36.44 -27.54
CA ILE A 5 -34.11 -35.31 -26.74
C ILE A 5 -32.67 -35.01 -27.17
N PHE A 6 -32.43 -33.87 -27.82
CA PHE A 6 -31.09 -33.35 -28.04
C PHE A 6 -30.65 -32.62 -26.76
N ALA A 7 -29.84 -33.28 -25.94
CA ALA A 7 -29.15 -32.64 -24.82
C ALA A 7 -27.94 -31.87 -25.37
N LEU A 8 -28.02 -30.54 -25.42
CA LEU A 8 -26.89 -29.68 -25.74
C LEU A 8 -26.03 -29.53 -24.47
N ALA A 9 -24.88 -30.21 -24.44
CA ALA A 9 -23.89 -30.03 -23.38
C ALA A 9 -23.12 -28.71 -23.64
N THR A 10 -23.46 -27.65 -22.91
CA THR A 10 -22.68 -26.41 -22.93
C THR A 10 -21.43 -26.58 -22.07
N LEU A 11 -20.28 -26.70 -22.72
CA LEU A 11 -18.97 -26.57 -22.09
C LEU A 11 -18.82 -25.13 -21.61
N VAL A 12 -18.98 -24.90 -20.30
CA VAL A 12 -18.53 -23.68 -19.65
C VAL A 12 -17.02 -23.78 -19.55
N SER A 13 -16.30 -23.06 -20.40
CA SER A 13 -14.89 -22.78 -20.19
C SER A 13 -14.76 -21.95 -18.93
N VAL A 14 -14.33 -22.57 -17.83
CA VAL A 14 -13.82 -21.81 -16.69
C VAL A 14 -12.50 -21.20 -17.15
N GLU A 15 -12.56 -19.96 -17.61
CA GLU A 15 -11.38 -19.12 -17.75
C GLU A 15 -10.84 -18.91 -16.34
N GLY A 16 -9.88 -19.75 -15.96
CA GLY A 16 -9.10 -19.51 -14.76
C GLY A 16 -8.47 -18.14 -14.91
N ALA A 17 -8.99 -17.15 -14.18
CA ALA A 17 -8.25 -15.91 -13.95
C ALA A 17 -6.91 -16.34 -13.37
N GLY A 18 -5.86 -16.28 -14.19
CA GLY A 18 -4.51 -16.56 -13.75
C GLY A 18 -4.28 -15.73 -12.52
N ALA A 19 -3.92 -16.37 -11.41
CA ALA A 19 -3.53 -15.69 -10.19
C ALA A 19 -2.28 -14.86 -10.53
N ALA A 20 -2.50 -13.62 -10.96
CA ALA A 20 -1.45 -12.65 -11.08
C ALA A 20 -1.06 -12.32 -9.65
N THR A 21 -0.03 -12.99 -9.14
CA THR A 21 0.71 -12.58 -7.95
C THR A 21 1.44 -11.30 -8.28
N VAL A 22 0.68 -10.22 -8.44
CA VAL A 22 1.21 -8.87 -8.36
C VAL A 22 0.95 -8.49 -6.92
N LEU A 23 1.95 -8.69 -6.05
CA LEU A 23 2.17 -7.67 -5.03
C LEU A 23 2.48 -6.40 -5.82
N ALA A 24 1.44 -5.74 -6.34
CA ALA A 24 1.56 -4.50 -7.10
C ALA A 24 2.05 -3.47 -6.09
N SER A 25 3.36 -3.43 -5.94
CA SER A 25 4.02 -2.52 -5.03
C SER A 25 3.81 -1.16 -5.65
N VAL A 26 2.91 -0.37 -5.08
CA VAL A 26 2.79 1.06 -5.37
C VAL A 26 4.18 1.65 -5.19
N HIS A 27 4.74 2.35 -6.18
CA HIS A 27 6.03 3.04 -6.03
C HIS A 27 5.82 4.47 -5.55
N GLY A 28 6.85 5.09 -4.99
CA GLY A 28 6.79 6.52 -4.62
C GLY A 28 6.46 7.43 -5.81
N ASN A 29 6.86 7.04 -7.03
CA ASN A 29 6.56 7.76 -8.27
C ASN A 29 5.07 7.71 -8.63
N ASP A 30 4.37 6.64 -8.23
CA ASP A 30 2.93 6.51 -8.42
C ASP A 30 2.19 7.22 -7.28
N LEU A 31 2.71 7.13 -6.06
CA LEU A 31 2.06 7.69 -4.87
C LEU A 31 2.14 9.22 -4.85
N HIS A 32 3.33 9.81 -4.86
CA HIS A 32 3.52 11.25 -4.62
C HIS A 32 2.69 12.19 -5.53
N PRO A 33 2.60 12.01 -6.86
CA PRO A 33 1.86 12.95 -7.71
C PRO A 33 0.33 12.84 -7.60
N HIS A 34 -0.20 11.75 -7.02
CA HIS A 34 -1.63 11.45 -7.02
C HIS A 34 -2.25 11.41 -5.61
N CYS A 35 -1.42 11.27 -4.58
CA CYS A 35 -1.87 11.13 -3.20
C CYS A 35 -2.12 12.51 -2.59
N THR A 36 -3.38 12.79 -2.23
CA THR A 36 -3.76 13.97 -1.44
C THR A 36 -4.49 13.54 -0.17
N ILE A 37 -4.51 14.41 0.85
CA ILE A 37 -5.14 14.08 2.13
C ILE A 37 -6.66 13.90 2.00
N GLU A 38 -7.28 14.50 0.99
CA GLU A 38 -8.71 14.37 0.67
C GLU A 38 -9.06 13.08 -0.07
N ASP A 39 -8.07 12.37 -0.65
CA ASP A 39 -8.29 11.05 -1.24
C ASP A 39 -8.28 10.00 -0.11
N PRO A 40 -9.43 9.42 0.25
CA PRO A 40 -9.52 8.44 1.33
C PRO A 40 -8.71 7.16 1.04
N THR A 41 -8.47 6.83 -0.24
CA THR A 41 -7.69 5.64 -0.61
C THR A 41 -6.21 5.87 -0.36
N CYS A 42 -5.70 7.02 -0.78
CA CYS A 42 -4.34 7.49 -0.49
C CYS A 42 -4.10 7.56 1.02
N LEU A 43 -4.98 8.24 1.77
CA LEU A 43 -4.83 8.37 3.22
C LEU A 43 -4.84 7.00 3.90
N ALA A 44 -5.79 6.13 3.55
CA ALA A 44 -5.87 4.77 4.10
C ALA A 44 -4.65 3.91 3.76
N TYR A 45 -4.09 4.04 2.54
CA TYR A 45 -2.87 3.34 2.16
C TYR A 45 -1.69 3.77 3.04
N VAL A 46 -1.46 5.08 3.17
CA VAL A 46 -0.33 5.62 3.93
C VAL A 46 -0.43 5.26 5.41
N THR A 47 -1.60 5.45 6.02
CA THR A 47 -1.80 5.13 7.44
C THR A 47 -1.81 3.63 7.70
N GLY A 48 -2.39 2.84 6.79
CA GLY A 48 -2.40 1.38 6.90
C GLY A 48 -1.01 0.77 6.83
N VAL A 49 -0.13 1.30 5.98
CA VAL A 49 1.29 0.91 5.98
C VAL A 49 1.96 1.29 7.29
N ALA A 50 1.75 2.51 7.80
CA ALA A 50 2.33 2.94 9.07
C ALA A 50 1.94 2.02 10.24
N ASP A 51 0.65 1.71 10.36
CA ASP A 51 0.11 0.83 11.39
C ASP A 51 0.65 -0.60 11.24
N ALA A 52 0.74 -1.09 10.00
CA ALA A 52 1.31 -2.40 9.72
C ALA A 52 2.79 -2.48 10.14
N LEU A 53 3.60 -1.46 9.83
CA LEU A 53 5.02 -1.42 10.18
C LEU A 53 5.22 -1.44 11.70
N GLU A 54 4.38 -0.74 12.46
CA GLU A 54 4.41 -0.78 13.93
C GLU A 54 4.03 -2.15 14.48
N MET A 55 3.07 -2.82 13.85
CA MET A 55 2.60 -4.14 14.31
C MET A 55 3.56 -5.28 13.95
N VAL A 56 4.09 -5.31 12.72
CA VAL A 56 4.81 -6.48 12.19
C VAL A 56 6.33 -6.34 12.25
N ALA A 57 6.83 -5.11 12.41
CA ALA A 57 8.24 -4.79 12.29
C ALA A 57 8.78 -3.87 13.41
N PRO A 58 8.30 -3.93 14.68
CA PRO A 58 8.71 -2.99 15.73
C PRO A 58 10.21 -3.04 16.06
N HIS A 59 10.90 -4.12 15.69
CA HIS A 59 12.35 -4.27 15.86
C HIS A 59 13.16 -3.96 14.58
N LEU A 60 12.49 -3.85 13.43
CA LEU A 60 13.12 -3.61 12.13
C LEU A 60 13.02 -2.15 11.71
N THR A 61 11.98 -1.46 12.18
CA THR A 61 11.78 -0.03 11.93
C THR A 61 11.97 0.71 13.26
N ASN A 62 13.03 1.52 13.37
CA ASN A 62 13.32 2.32 14.57
C ASN A 62 12.35 3.51 14.70
N ILE A 63 11.05 3.23 14.64
CA ILE A 63 9.95 4.20 14.60
C ILE A 63 9.29 4.25 15.97
N CYS A 64 9.34 5.41 16.61
CA CYS A 64 8.70 5.74 17.87
C CYS A 64 7.62 6.81 17.66
N ARG A 65 6.56 6.45 16.91
CA ARG A 65 5.43 7.32 16.64
C ARG A 65 4.76 7.75 17.95
N PRO A 66 4.61 9.07 18.23
CA PRO A 66 3.89 9.53 19.40
C PRO A 66 2.44 9.04 19.40
N SER A 67 1.91 8.62 20.55
CA SER A 67 0.52 8.16 20.68
C SER A 67 -0.53 9.23 20.40
N THR A 68 -0.12 10.50 20.43
CA THR A 68 -0.96 11.66 20.07
C THR A 68 -0.88 12.03 18.60
N SER A 69 -0.10 11.29 17.79
CA SER A 69 0.01 11.58 16.37
C SER A 69 -1.30 11.29 15.63
N THR A 70 -1.59 12.10 14.62
CA THR A 70 -2.80 11.95 13.81
C THR A 70 -2.49 11.27 12.48
N MET A 71 -3.53 10.72 11.84
CA MET A 71 -3.44 10.23 10.45
C MET A 71 -2.93 11.32 9.50
N ALA A 72 -3.32 12.58 9.72
CA ALA A 72 -2.85 13.72 8.94
C ALA A 72 -1.33 13.93 9.09
N GLN A 73 -0.79 13.80 10.30
CA GLN A 73 0.66 13.91 10.51
C GLN A 73 1.45 12.78 9.84
N VAL A 74 0.93 11.54 9.87
CA VAL A 74 1.54 10.41 9.15
C VAL A 74 1.58 10.71 7.64
N PHE A 75 0.48 11.23 7.10
CA PHE A 75 0.38 11.65 5.71
C PHE A 75 1.37 12.78 5.37
N ASP A 76 1.34 13.87 6.15
CA ASP A 76 2.17 15.05 5.93
C ASP A 76 3.67 14.72 5.95
N ILE A 77 4.11 13.92 6.92
CA ILE A 77 5.50 13.44 7.01
C ILE A 77 5.87 12.65 5.76
N THR A 78 5.02 11.70 5.36
CA THR A 78 5.29 10.83 4.20
C THR A 78 5.38 11.66 2.92
N MET A 79 4.39 12.52 2.66
CA MET A 79 4.37 13.30 1.42
C MET A 79 5.49 14.33 1.38
N SER A 80 5.81 14.97 2.51
CA SER A 80 6.95 15.89 2.59
C SER A 80 8.28 15.16 2.33
N TRP A 81 8.48 13.99 2.93
CA TRP A 81 9.68 13.20 2.70
C TRP A 81 9.80 12.77 1.24
N LEU A 82 8.70 12.31 0.62
CA LEU A 82 8.70 12.00 -0.81
C LEU A 82 9.01 13.24 -1.64
N ALA A 83 8.43 14.40 -1.31
CA ALA A 83 8.69 15.68 -1.97
C ALA A 83 10.19 16.02 -1.96
N ASP A 84 10.84 15.86 -0.81
CA ASP A 84 12.26 16.18 -0.59
C ASP A 84 13.22 15.12 -1.15
N ASN A 85 12.76 13.90 -1.40
CA ASN A 85 13.59 12.76 -1.86
C ASN A 85 13.16 12.22 -3.24
N PRO A 86 13.18 13.03 -4.33
CA PRO A 86 12.72 12.59 -5.65
C PRO A 86 13.54 11.42 -6.22
N ALA A 87 14.83 11.33 -5.87
CA ALA A 87 15.68 10.23 -6.31
C ALA A 87 15.24 8.87 -5.76
N GLU A 88 14.57 8.84 -4.61
CA GLU A 88 14.16 7.61 -3.92
C GLU A 88 12.79 7.09 -4.37
N ARG A 89 11.97 7.93 -5.01
CA ARG A 89 10.58 7.62 -5.37
C ARG A 89 10.41 6.42 -6.32
N HIS A 90 11.48 5.96 -6.97
CA HIS A 90 11.45 4.73 -7.77
C HIS A 90 11.28 3.45 -6.92
N ARG A 91 11.43 3.53 -5.59
CA ARG A 91 11.30 2.39 -4.68
C ARG A 91 9.84 2.13 -4.27
N PRO A 92 9.53 0.94 -3.72
CA PRO A 92 8.21 0.64 -3.17
C PRO A 92 7.78 1.67 -2.12
N ALA A 93 6.60 2.25 -2.28
CA ALA A 93 6.07 3.29 -1.41
C ALA A 93 5.97 2.85 0.05
N ALA A 94 5.62 1.58 0.32
CA ALA A 94 5.57 1.06 1.68
C ALA A 94 6.94 1.15 2.40
N ALA A 95 8.04 0.90 1.68
CA ALA A 95 9.38 1.04 2.23
C ALA A 95 9.73 2.53 2.46
N LEU A 96 9.34 3.40 1.54
CA LEU A 96 9.57 4.84 1.65
C LEU A 96 8.78 5.47 2.81
N ILE A 97 7.53 5.03 3.04
CA ILE A 97 6.74 5.40 4.22
C ILE A 97 7.51 5.01 5.49
N GLY A 98 8.03 3.78 5.55
CA GLY A 98 8.83 3.33 6.69
C GLY A 98 10.09 4.18 6.93
N LEU A 99 10.81 4.57 5.87
CA LEU A 99 11.97 5.46 5.97
C LEU A 99 11.58 6.85 6.47
N ALA A 100 10.54 7.45 5.87
CA ALA A 100 10.04 8.77 6.25
C ALA A 100 9.66 8.83 7.73
N LEU A 101 8.93 7.83 8.21
CA LEU A 101 8.51 7.75 9.61
C LEU A 101 9.68 7.43 10.55
N ALA A 102 10.65 6.62 10.13
CA ALA A 102 11.83 6.33 10.94
C ALA A 102 12.72 7.57 11.12
N GLU A 103 12.81 8.43 10.11
CA GLU A 103 13.53 9.70 10.19
C GLU A 103 12.78 10.74 11.03
N ALA A 104 11.46 10.86 10.85
CA ALA A 104 10.66 11.85 11.58
C ALA A 104 10.45 11.48 13.06
N TRP A 105 10.32 10.19 13.34
CA TRP A 105 10.04 9.64 14.68
C TRP A 105 11.09 8.61 15.06
N THR A 106 12.36 8.96 14.95
CA THR A 106 13.46 8.11 15.42
C THR A 106 13.31 7.84 16.93
N CYS A 107 13.45 6.58 17.34
CA CYS A 107 13.55 6.26 18.76
C CYS A 107 14.88 6.77 19.33
N HIS A 108 14.81 7.66 20.31
CA HIS A 108 15.95 8.04 21.16
C HIS A 108 15.81 7.30 22.48
N GLN A 109 16.83 6.50 22.84
CA GLN A 109 16.84 5.74 24.09
C GLN A 109 16.96 6.65 25.31
#